data_AF-A0A2D9YXA0-F1
#
_entry.id   AF-A0A2D9YXA0-F1
#
_cell.length_a   1.000
_cell.length_b   1.000
_cell.length_c   1.000
_cell.angle_alpha   90.00
_cell.angle_beta   90.00
_cell.angle_gamma   90.00
#
_symmetry.space_group_name_H-M   'P 1'
#
loop_
_entity.id
_entity.type
_entity.pdbx_description
1 polymer ?
#
loop_
_entity_poly.entity_id
_entity_poly.type
_entity_poly.pdbx_seq_one_letter_code
_entity_poly.pdbx_strand_id
1 'polypeptide(L)'
;MLANFLQRLIKWMPLILLLLLFMVDRDNTFQKIGYIILLFSYTGVLILRILYAKKDWHKEFSTGDLAKDSKIDKMSDYEGRLGNKNDSDKESVE
;
A
#
# COMPACT_ATOMS: atom_id res chain seq x y z
N MET A 1 21.52 2.70 -8.79
CA MET A 1 22.01 4.09 -8.57
C MET A 1 20.98 5.15 -8.93
N LEU A 2 20.37 5.11 -10.12
CA LEU A 2 19.34 6.08 -10.55
C LEU A 2 18.09 6.15 -9.66
N ALA A 3 17.58 5.01 -9.19
CA ALA A 3 16.41 4.95 -8.31
C ALA A 3 16.63 5.70 -6.98
N ASN A 4 17.82 5.56 -6.38
CA ASN A 4 18.19 6.26 -5.15
C ASN A 4 18.26 7.78 -5.37
N PHE A 5 18.69 8.22 -6.56
CA PHE A 5 18.75 9.63 -6.93
C PHE A 5 17.34 10.22 -7.09
N LEU A 6 16.46 9.53 -7.82
CA LEU A 6 15.06 9.91 -7.99
C LEU A 6 14.31 9.98 -6.66
N GLN A 7 14.55 9.02 -5.77
CA GLN A 7 13.94 8.97 -4.44
C GLN A 7 14.40 10.14 -3.55
N ARG A 8 15.68 10.52 -3.66
CA ARG A 8 16.22 11.70 -2.98
C ARG A 8 15.65 12.99 -3.59
N LEU A 9 15.54 13.07 -4.91
CA LEU A 9 14.94 14.19 -5.62
C LEU A 9 13.48 14.41 -5.20
N ILE A 10 12.66 13.37 -5.19
CA ILE A 10 11.24 13.42 -4.75
C ILE A 10 11.13 13.87 -3.29
N LYS A 11 12.08 13.49 -2.43
CA LYS A 11 12.10 13.87 -1.01
C LYS A 11 12.42 15.36 -0.80
N TRP A 12 13.25 15.94 -1.67
CA TRP A 12 13.62 17.37 -1.62
C TRP A 12 12.71 18.26 -2.46
N MET A 13 11.97 17.68 -3.41
CA MET A 13 10.99 18.36 -4.27
C MET A 13 9.99 19.26 -3.51
N PRO A 14 9.39 18.89 -2.36
CA PRO A 14 8.44 19.77 -1.69
C PRO A 14 9.11 21.02 -1.12
N LEU A 15 10.38 20.94 -0.72
CA LEU A 15 11.16 22.11 -0.29
C LEU A 15 11.43 23.05 -1.48
N ILE A 16 11.76 22.49 -2.64
CA ILE A 16 11.97 23.25 -3.88
C ILE A 16 10.67 23.95 -4.31
N LEU A 17 9.52 23.26 -4.25
CA LEU A 17 8.22 23.84 -4.55
C LEU A 17 7.91 24.97 -3.57
N LEU A 18 8.19 24.79 -2.28
CA LEU A 18 7.96 25.81 -1.26
C LEU A 18 8.81 27.07 -1.51
N LEU A 19 10.08 26.91 -1.89
CA LEU A 19 10.92 28.04 -2.28
C LEU A 19 10.34 28.74 -3.53
N LEU A 20 9.93 27.95 -4.52
CA LEU A 20 9.36 28.48 -5.76
C LEU A 20 8.05 29.25 -5.50
N LEU A 21 7.23 28.80 -4.54
CA LEU A 21 6.01 29.50 -4.13
C LEU A 21 6.28 30.95 -3.71
N PHE A 22 7.39 31.18 -2.99
CA PHE A 22 7.78 32.52 -2.55
C PHE A 22 8.34 33.37 -3.70
N MET A 23 8.92 32.74 -4.71
CA MET A 23 9.54 33.42 -5.84
C MET A 23 8.61 33.59 -7.05
N VAL A 24 7.47 32.91 -7.08
CA VAL A 24 6.47 33.03 -8.14
C VAL A 24 5.88 34.44 -8.14
N ASP A 25 5.98 35.09 -9.30
CA ASP A 25 5.31 36.35 -9.54
C ASP A 25 3.80 36.10 -9.69
N ARG A 26 3.01 36.68 -8.77
CA ARG A 26 1.56 36.50 -8.73
C ARG A 26 0.81 37.39 -9.71
N ASP A 27 1.48 38.38 -10.29
CA ASP A 27 0.93 39.24 -11.33
C ASP A 27 0.97 38.53 -12.69
N ASN A 28 1.99 37.69 -12.92
CA ASN A 28 2.11 36.90 -14.13
C ASN A 28 1.21 35.65 -14.09
N THR A 29 0.08 35.73 -14.79
CA THR A 29 -0.93 34.66 -14.90
C THR A 29 -0.35 33.34 -15.42
N PHE A 30 0.63 33.38 -16.33
CA PHE A 30 1.27 32.16 -16.85
C PHE A 30 2.07 31.43 -15.77
N GLN A 31 2.84 32.16 -14.95
CA GLN A 31 3.62 31.55 -13.87
C GLN A 31 2.72 30.99 -12.77
N LYS A 32 1.64 31.70 -12.45
CA LYS A 32 0.64 31.26 -11.46
C LYS A 32 0.00 29.92 -11.84
N ILE A 33 -0.47 29.81 -13.09
CA ILE A 33 -1.10 28.58 -13.60
C ILE A 33 -0.09 27.45 -13.74
N GLY A 34 1.12 27.74 -14.25
CA GLY A 34 2.18 26.75 -14.36
C GLY A 34 2.53 26.14 -12.99
N TYR A 35 2.63 26.99 -11.96
CA TYR A 35 2.90 26.52 -10.60
C TYR A 35 1.77 25.66 -10.02
N ILE A 36 0.51 26.00 -10.28
CA ILE A 36 -0.65 25.20 -9.87
C ILE A 36 -0.63 23.82 -10.54
N ILE A 37 -0.37 23.75 -11.85
CA ILE A 37 -0.27 22.48 -12.58
C ILE A 37 0.89 21.63 -12.03
N LEU A 38 2.01 22.27 -11.69
CA LEU A 38 3.18 21.63 -11.11
C LEU A 38 2.89 21.05 -9.71
N LEU A 39 2.10 21.75 -8.89
CA LEU A 39 1.58 21.21 -7.62
C LEU A 39 0.70 19.97 -7.82
N PHE A 40 -0.21 20.02 -8.80
CA PHE A 40 -1.08 18.89 -9.11
C PHE A 40 -0.29 17.68 -9.60
N SER A 41 0.69 17.88 -10.48
CA SER A 41 1.53 16.78 -10.97
C SER A 41 2.34 16.14 -9.84
N TYR A 42 2.91 16.95 -8.93
CA TYR A 42 3.62 16.45 -7.76
C TYR A 42 2.71 15.62 -6.84
N THR A 43 1.49 16.12 -6.59
CA THR A 43 0.49 15.40 -5.80
C THR A 43 0.12 14.07 -6.44
N GLY A 44 -0.03 14.04 -7.77
CA GLY A 44 -0.25 12.81 -8.53
C GLY A 44 0.86 11.78 -8.33
N VAL A 45 2.13 12.19 -8.44
CA VAL A 45 3.29 11.30 -8.20
C VAL A 45 3.29 10.73 -6.77
N LEU A 46 2.93 11.55 -5.78
CA LEU A 46 2.76 11.13 -4.39
C LEU A 46 1.67 10.05 -4.26
N ILE A 47 0.52 10.25 -4.90
CA ILE A 47 -0.59 9.30 -4.91
C ILE A 47 -0.20 7.99 -5.60
N LEU A 48 0.53 8.04 -6.72
CA LEU A 48 1.03 6.84 -7.37
C LEU A 48 1.97 6.06 -6.45
N ARG A 49 2.85 6.77 -5.73
CA ARG A 49 3.80 6.15 -4.80
C ARG A 49 3.11 5.48 -3.62
N ILE A 50 2.10 6.13 -3.02
CA ILE A 50 1.33 5.53 -1.92
C ILE A 50 0.53 4.32 -2.42
N LEU A 51 -0.03 4.40 -3.63
CA LEU A 51 -0.78 3.30 -4.23
C LEU A 51 0.10 2.10 -4.56
N TYR A 52 1.33 2.35 -5.02
CA TYR A 52 2.32 1.30 -5.27
C TYR A 52 2.71 0.61 -3.97
N ALA A 53 3.02 1.38 -2.92
CA ALA A 53 3.30 0.83 -1.59
C ALA A 53 2.10 0.02 -1.03
N LYS A 54 0.87 0.47 -1.28
CA LYS A 54 -0.36 -0.26 -0.91
C LYS A 54 -0.51 -1.58 -1.68
N LYS A 55 -0.17 -1.60 -2.97
CA LYS A 55 -0.19 -2.84 -3.77
C LYS A 55 0.87 -3.83 -3.31
N ASP A 56 2.08 -3.37 -3.03
CA ASP A 56 3.14 -4.22 -2.49
C ASP A 56 2.79 -4.76 -1.09
N TRP A 57 2.23 -3.92 -0.22
CA TRP A 57 1.68 -4.38 1.07
C TRP A 57 0.64 -5.47 0.89
N HIS A 58 -0.30 -5.30 -0.05
CA HIS A 58 -1.33 -6.30 -0.30
C HIS A 58 -0.75 -7.59 -0.87
N LYS A 59 0.31 -7.52 -1.68
CA LYS A 59 1.00 -8.69 -2.24
C LYS A 59 1.81 -9.44 -1.19
N GLU A 60 2.55 -8.76 -0.32
CA GLU A 60 3.33 -9.40 0.75
C GLU A 60 2.45 -10.03 1.82
N PHE A 61 1.35 -9.37 2.23
CA PHE A 61 0.43 -9.92 3.23
C PHE A 61 -0.66 -10.85 2.68
N SER A 62 -0.84 -10.94 1.35
CA SER A 62 -1.73 -11.93 0.72
C SER A 62 -1.00 -13.19 0.23
N THR A 63 0.33 -13.17 0.07
CA THR A 63 1.09 -14.29 -0.52
C THR A 63 2.03 -15.01 0.49
N GLY A 64 2.04 -14.61 1.76
CA GLY A 64 2.72 -15.34 2.83
C GLY A 64 1.76 -16.21 3.64
N ASP A 65 1.83 -17.52 3.45
CA ASP A 65 1.43 -18.57 4.41
C ASP A 65 -0.05 -18.81 4.79
N LEU A 66 -1.03 -17.96 4.46
CA LEU A 66 -2.43 -18.23 4.83
C LEU A 66 -3.30 -18.85 3.72
N ALA A 67 -2.82 -18.88 2.48
CA ALA A 67 -3.56 -19.40 1.33
C ALA A 67 -3.10 -20.79 0.86
N LYS A 68 -2.32 -21.51 1.68
CA LYS A 68 -1.80 -22.86 1.38
C LYS A 68 -2.54 -23.97 2.12
N ASP A 69 -3.74 -23.70 2.61
CA ASP A 69 -4.68 -24.76 2.98
C ASP A 69 -5.99 -24.51 2.25
N SER A 70 -6.04 -24.90 0.97
CA SER A 70 -7.22 -24.84 0.10
C SER A 70 -8.35 -25.78 0.56
N LYS A 71 -8.33 -26.22 1.82
CA LYS A 71 -9.27 -27.17 2.40
C LYS A 71 -10.06 -26.58 3.57
N ILE A 72 -9.75 -25.37 4.03
CA ILE A 72 -10.45 -24.76 5.16
C ILE A 72 -10.83 -23.32 4.79
N ASP A 73 -12.04 -23.18 4.26
CA ASP A 73 -12.64 -21.92 3.84
C ASP A 73 -13.31 -21.19 5.02
N LYS A 74 -13.71 -21.92 6.07
CA LYS A 74 -14.51 -21.38 7.18
C LYS A 74 -14.08 -21.89 8.55
N MET A 75 -14.18 -21.02 9.56
CA MET A 75 -13.97 -21.36 10.98
C MET A 75 -14.86 -22.55 11.43
N SER A 76 -16.03 -22.74 10.79
CA SER A 76 -16.93 -23.87 11.03
C SER A 76 -16.31 -25.24 10.73
N ASP A 77 -15.37 -25.32 9.79
CA ASP A 77 -14.76 -26.60 9.40
C ASP A 77 -13.80 -27.12 10.49
N TYR A 78 -13.28 -26.22 11.33
CA TYR A 78 -12.52 -26.59 12.52
C TYR A 78 -13.42 -27.16 13.62
N GLU A 79 -14.61 -26.59 13.84
CA GLU A 79 -15.57 -27.12 14.83
C GLU A 79 -16.04 -28.54 14.45
N GLY A 80 -16.32 -28.79 13.17
CA GLY A 80 -16.72 -30.13 12.70
C GLY A 80 -15.63 -31.20 12.91
N ARG A 81 -14.36 -30.82 12.79
CA ARG A 81 -13.22 -31.74 12.99
C ARG A 81 -12.90 -31.98 14.47
N LEU A 82 -13.14 -30.99 15.33
CA LEU A 82 -13.00 -31.14 16.77
C LEU A 82 -14.14 -31.98 17.36
N GLY A 83 -15.36 -31.82 16.85
CA GLY A 83 -16.49 -32.68 17.20
C GLY A 83 -16.23 -34.15 16.84
N ASN A 84 -15.80 -34.42 15.61
CA ASN A 84 -15.58 -35.79 15.13
C ASN A 84 -14.41 -36.53 15.84
N LYS A 85 -13.40 -35.78 16.29
CA LYS A 85 -12.26 -36.36 17.04
C LYS A 85 -12.65 -36.77 18.47
N ASN A 86 -13.61 -36.08 19.07
CA ASN A 86 -14.14 -36.39 20.41
C ASN A 86 -15.06 -37.61 20.43
N ASP A 87 -15.59 -38.05 19.27
CA ASP A 87 -16.37 -39.29 19.14
C ASP A 87 -15.45 -40.50 18.92
N SER A 88 -14.38 -40.36 18.13
CA SER A 88 -13.42 -41.45 17.88
C SER A 88 -12.61 -41.86 19.13
N ASP A 89 -12.43 -40.95 20.09
CA ASP A 89 -11.78 -41.27 21.38
C ASP A 89 -12.73 -41.97 22.38
N LYS A 90 -14.04 -41.97 22.13
CA LYS A 90 -15.02 -42.66 22.99
C LYS A 90 -15.32 -44.09 22.55
N GLU A 91 -15.19 -44.38 21.25
CA GLU A 91 -15.43 -45.72 20.70
C GLU A 91 -14.27 -46.71 20.96
N SER A 92 -13.15 -46.24 21.51
CA SER A 92 -12.00 -47.10 21.88
C SER A 92 -11.94 -47.46 23.38
N VAL A 93 -12.96 -47.07 24.17
CA VAL A 93 -13.02 -47.31 25.62
C VAL A 93 -14.25 -48.14 26.04
N GLU A 94 -15.07 -48.61 25.10
CA GLU A 94 -16.18 -49.55 25.38
C GLU A 94 -15.85 -50.99 24.96
#